data_AF-A0A2T1ER35-F1
#
_entry.id   AF-A0A2T1ER35-F1
#
_cell.length_a   1.000
_cell.length_b   1.000
_cell.length_c   1.000
_cell.angle_alpha   90.00
_cell.angle_beta   90.00
_cell.angle_gamma   90.00
#
_symmetry.space_group_name_H-M   'P 1'
#
loop_
_entity.id
_entity.type
_entity.pdbx_description
1 polymer ?
#
loop_
_entity_poly.entity_id
_entity_poly.type
_entity_poly.pdbx_seq_one_letter_code
_entity_poly.pdbx_strand_id
1 'polypeptide(L)'
;MRSPLLPTATLATNLSSSPNSIIFSLSMQSSSSGSPGSSNHLPSELQEKILYGERRPPNSNRIVGAHSPQIKTDPNFTVRVINNNSDGTTFVESIKQFPDGSFSRPKKSTLAPDSWSNAKIIDVTNQVAKTPTVHTRSSDGVTFHRETVDGVEWLVIKDAAGSIESSYPTGGNPITF
;
A
#
# COMPACT_ATOMS: atom_id res chain seq x y z
N MET A 1 -37.50 -60.76 -30.03
CA MET A 1 -37.32 -60.34 -28.64
C MET A 1 -36.13 -61.12 -28.07
N ARG A 2 -34.98 -60.45 -27.92
CA ARG A 2 -33.77 -61.00 -27.29
C ARG A 2 -33.16 -59.85 -26.49
N SER A 3 -33.26 -59.94 -25.17
CA SER A 3 -32.66 -59.00 -24.24
C SER A 3 -31.15 -59.25 -24.14
N PRO A 4 -30.28 -58.22 -24.25
CA PRO A 4 -28.90 -58.35 -23.82
C PRO A 4 -28.79 -58.16 -22.31
N LEU A 5 -28.03 -59.05 -21.66
CA LEU A 5 -27.63 -58.99 -20.27
C LEU A 5 -26.67 -57.81 -20.05
N LEU A 6 -27.00 -56.93 -19.10
CA LEU A 6 -26.12 -55.89 -18.57
C LEU A 6 -25.01 -56.54 -17.71
N PRO A 7 -23.74 -56.12 -17.83
CA PRO A 7 -22.72 -56.50 -16.86
C PRO A 7 -22.92 -55.72 -15.55
N THR A 8 -22.92 -56.46 -14.44
CA THR A 8 -22.90 -55.96 -13.06
C THR A 8 -21.62 -55.17 -12.81
N ALA A 9 -21.74 -53.86 -12.59
CA ALA A 9 -20.65 -53.02 -12.10
C ALA A 9 -20.63 -53.05 -10.56
N THR A 10 -19.64 -53.74 -10.00
CA THR A 10 -19.32 -53.67 -8.56
C THR A 10 -18.75 -52.29 -8.25
N LEU A 11 -19.42 -51.53 -7.36
CA LEU A 11 -18.87 -50.29 -6.79
C LEU A 11 -17.65 -50.62 -5.93
N ALA A 12 -16.46 -50.25 -6.39
CA ALA A 12 -15.29 -50.10 -5.54
C ALA A 12 -15.21 -48.63 -5.08
N THR A 13 -15.46 -48.38 -3.80
CA THR A 13 -15.21 -47.10 -3.14
C THR A 13 -13.71 -46.93 -2.92
N ASN A 14 -13.04 -46.20 -3.80
CA ASN A 14 -11.70 -45.68 -3.53
C ASN A 14 -11.79 -44.21 -3.10
N LEU A 15 -11.87 -43.99 -1.78
CA LEU A 15 -11.50 -42.72 -1.17
C LEU A 15 -9.98 -42.58 -1.29
N SER A 16 -9.52 -41.85 -2.31
CA SER A 16 -8.14 -41.38 -2.39
C SER A 16 -8.02 -40.10 -1.57
N SER A 17 -7.45 -40.22 -0.39
CA SER A 17 -6.99 -39.13 0.46
C SER A 17 -5.83 -38.38 -0.20
N SER A 18 -6.03 -37.10 -0.51
CA SER A 18 -4.94 -36.17 -0.84
C SER A 18 -4.80 -35.13 0.27
N PRO A 19 -3.75 -35.19 1.11
CA PRO A 19 -3.37 -34.08 1.97
C PRO A 19 -2.35 -33.22 1.23
N ASN A 20 -2.81 -32.15 0.57
CA ASN A 20 -1.91 -31.05 0.17
C ASN A 20 -1.83 -30.03 1.30
N SER A 21 -1.16 -30.42 2.38
CA SER A 21 -0.65 -29.48 3.38
C SER A 21 0.79 -29.16 2.98
N ILE A 22 0.97 -28.08 2.24
CA ILE A 22 2.31 -27.52 2.00
C ILE A 22 2.80 -26.97 3.34
N ILE A 23 3.77 -27.68 3.90
CA ILE A 23 4.52 -27.30 5.09
C ILE A 23 5.35 -26.06 4.74
N PHE A 24 5.11 -24.95 5.46
CA PHE A 24 6.08 -23.85 5.53
C PHE A 24 7.30 -24.36 6.32
N SER A 25 8.32 -24.81 5.61
CA SER A 25 9.64 -25.02 6.19
C SER A 25 10.26 -23.67 6.52
N LEU A 26 10.23 -23.31 7.81
CA LEU A 26 11.02 -22.23 8.36
C LEU A 26 12.49 -22.67 8.40
N SER A 27 13.26 -22.34 7.36
CA SER A 27 14.72 -22.36 7.42
C SER A 27 15.31 -21.24 6.59
N MET A 28 15.90 -20.24 7.26
CA MET A 28 17.28 -19.78 7.08
C MET A 28 17.53 -18.66 8.09
N GLN A 29 18.24 -18.96 9.17
CA GLN A 29 19.70 -18.84 9.34
C GLN A 29 20.16 -17.40 9.55
N SER A 30 20.70 -17.18 10.75
CA SER A 30 21.26 -15.96 11.30
C SER A 30 22.58 -15.52 10.66
N SER A 31 22.81 -14.21 10.79
CA SER A 31 24.09 -13.48 10.77
C SER A 31 24.91 -13.41 9.47
N SER A 32 24.93 -12.23 8.88
CA SER A 32 26.13 -11.67 8.24
C SER A 32 26.47 -10.33 8.90
N SER A 33 27.58 -10.31 9.63
CA SER A 33 28.26 -9.10 10.09
C SER A 33 28.82 -8.32 8.90
N GLY A 34 28.39 -7.06 8.73
CA GLY A 34 28.98 -6.12 7.77
C GLY A 34 28.48 -4.71 8.02
N SER A 35 29.41 -3.81 8.36
CA SER A 35 29.43 -2.31 8.30
C SER A 35 28.11 -1.51 8.35
N PRO A 36 28.03 -0.38 9.11
CA PRO A 36 26.83 0.46 9.17
C PRO A 36 26.69 1.31 7.89
N GLY A 37 26.16 0.71 6.83
CA GLY A 37 25.66 1.41 5.65
C GLY A 37 24.15 1.28 5.61
N SER A 38 23.44 2.42 5.63
CA SER A 38 21.98 2.46 5.64
C SER A 38 21.41 1.70 4.44
N SER A 39 20.62 0.65 4.68
CA SER A 39 19.76 0.10 3.65
C SER A 39 18.69 1.16 3.34
N ASN A 40 18.94 2.00 2.34
CA ASN A 40 18.09 3.11 1.86
C ASN A 40 16.77 2.64 1.21
N HIS A 41 16.22 1.51 1.65
CA HIS A 41 14.99 0.95 1.11
C HIS A 41 13.85 1.18 2.09
N LEU A 42 12.81 1.89 1.65
CA LEU A 42 11.61 2.12 2.43
C LEU A 42 11.02 0.76 2.88
N PRO A 43 10.74 0.54 4.19
CA PRO A 43 10.17 -0.73 4.63
C PRO A 43 8.89 -1.08 3.87
N SER A 44 8.69 -2.36 3.53
CA SER A 44 7.55 -2.79 2.70
C SER A 44 6.20 -2.37 3.29
N GLU A 45 6.05 -2.42 4.62
CA GLU A 45 4.84 -1.96 5.31
C GLU A 45 4.57 -0.46 5.10
N LEU A 46 5.62 0.35 5.03
CA LEU A 46 5.51 1.79 4.80
C LEU A 46 5.20 2.09 3.32
N GLN A 47 5.77 1.31 2.40
CA GLN A 47 5.38 1.38 0.99
C GLN A 47 3.89 1.05 0.82
N GLU A 48 3.44 -0.04 1.43
CA GLU A 48 2.03 -0.46 1.38
C GLU A 48 1.10 0.59 1.99
N LYS A 49 1.51 1.19 3.12
CA LYS A 49 0.79 2.32 3.72
C LYS A 49 0.67 3.50 2.74
N ILE A 50 1.77 3.91 2.11
CA ILE A 50 1.73 5.05 1.17
C ILE A 50 0.84 4.71 -0.04
N LEU A 51 0.98 3.53 -0.62
CA LEU A 51 0.32 3.14 -1.87
C LEU A 51 -1.16 2.79 -1.67
N TYR A 52 -1.47 1.91 -0.71
CA TYR A 52 -2.79 1.30 -0.50
C TYR A 52 -3.37 1.56 0.88
N GLY A 53 -2.64 2.22 1.76
CA GLY A 53 -3.13 2.61 3.07
C GLY A 53 -3.17 1.49 4.10
N GLU A 54 -3.05 1.91 5.35
CA GLU A 54 -2.95 1.05 6.53
C GLU A 54 -4.03 1.43 7.54
N ARG A 55 -4.58 0.44 8.27
CA ARG A 55 -5.43 0.71 9.44
C ARG A 55 -4.65 1.40 10.53
N ARG A 56 -5.11 2.57 10.97
CA ARG A 56 -4.47 3.32 12.06
C ARG A 56 -5.51 3.97 12.98
N PRO A 57 -5.63 3.49 14.24
CA PRO A 57 -4.94 2.33 14.85
C PRO A 57 -5.40 0.97 14.26
N PRO A 58 -4.68 -0.15 14.52
CA PRO A 58 -4.97 -1.46 13.92
C PRO A 58 -6.42 -1.95 14.08
N ASN A 59 -7.03 -1.68 15.24
CA ASN A 59 -8.40 -2.11 15.56
C ASN A 59 -9.47 -1.08 15.15
N SER A 60 -9.14 -0.15 14.26
CA SER A 60 -10.08 0.85 13.77
C SER A 60 -10.54 0.56 12.35
N ASN A 61 -11.63 1.23 11.95
CA ASN A 61 -12.06 1.33 10.56
C ASN A 61 -11.48 2.57 9.86
N ARG A 62 -10.48 3.25 10.44
CA ARG A 62 -9.78 4.37 9.82
C ARG A 62 -8.55 3.87 9.08
N ILE A 63 -8.32 4.38 7.88
CA ILE A 63 -7.06 4.18 7.16
C ILE A 63 -6.29 5.49 7.01
N VAL A 64 -4.97 5.39 6.88
CA VAL A 64 -4.07 6.50 6.48
C VAL A 64 -3.28 6.10 5.24
N GLY A 65 -2.77 7.07 4.47
CA GLY A 65 -2.08 6.80 3.21
C GLY A 65 -3.04 6.60 2.03
N ALA A 66 -2.84 5.57 1.22
CA ALA A 66 -3.62 5.27 0.00
C ALA A 66 -3.53 6.37 -1.08
N HIS A 67 -2.34 6.52 -1.66
CA HIS A 67 -2.00 7.55 -2.65
C HIS A 67 -1.69 6.98 -4.05
N SER A 68 -1.75 5.66 -4.24
CA SER A 68 -1.58 5.07 -5.57
C SER A 68 -2.83 5.26 -6.43
N PRO A 69 -2.72 5.64 -7.72
CA PRO A 69 -3.85 5.63 -8.64
C PRO A 69 -4.41 4.21 -8.88
N GLN A 70 -3.64 3.16 -8.58
CA GLN A 70 -4.05 1.77 -8.77
C GLN A 70 -5.22 1.36 -7.86
N ILE A 71 -5.49 2.09 -6.76
CA ILE A 71 -6.68 1.82 -5.93
C ILE A 71 -7.99 2.00 -6.69
N LYS A 72 -7.99 2.69 -7.84
CA LYS A 72 -9.18 2.90 -8.67
C LYS A 72 -9.65 1.63 -9.37
N THR A 73 -8.77 0.67 -9.57
CA THR A 73 -9.08 -0.62 -10.22
C THR A 73 -8.87 -1.81 -9.27
N ASP A 74 -8.46 -1.58 -8.04
CA ASP A 74 -8.29 -2.61 -7.02
C ASP A 74 -9.68 -3.07 -6.52
N PRO A 75 -9.98 -4.39 -6.53
CA PRO A 75 -11.29 -4.90 -6.12
C PRO A 75 -11.60 -4.68 -4.64
N ASN A 76 -10.60 -4.43 -3.79
CA ASN A 76 -10.79 -4.14 -2.38
C ASN A 76 -11.14 -2.67 -2.13
N PHE A 77 -11.25 -1.85 -3.18
CA PHE A 77 -11.57 -0.44 -3.05
C PHE A 77 -12.84 -0.08 -3.80
N THR A 78 -13.65 0.75 -3.14
CA THR A 78 -14.65 1.57 -3.82
C THR A 78 -14.13 3.00 -3.84
N VAL A 79 -13.97 3.58 -5.03
CA VAL A 79 -13.40 4.93 -5.20
C VAL A 79 -14.41 5.83 -5.89
N ARG A 80 -14.64 7.00 -5.29
CA ARG A 80 -15.39 8.11 -5.88
C ARG A 80 -14.42 9.25 -6.17
N VAL A 81 -14.28 9.62 -7.44
CA VAL A 81 -13.53 10.83 -7.82
C VAL A 81 -14.32 12.06 -7.38
N ILE A 82 -13.66 12.96 -6.65
CA ILE A 82 -14.23 14.25 -6.22
C ILE A 82 -13.77 15.35 -7.18
N ASN A 83 -12.46 15.41 -7.47
CA ASN A 83 -11.86 16.42 -8.34
C ASN A 83 -10.63 15.87 -9.06
N ASN A 84 -10.35 16.40 -10.25
CA ASN A 84 -9.04 16.25 -10.91
C ASN A 84 -8.29 17.57 -10.77
N ASN A 85 -7.08 17.52 -10.25
CA ASN A 85 -6.25 18.70 -10.05
C ASN A 85 -5.47 19.01 -11.34
N SER A 86 -5.06 20.26 -11.51
CA SER A 86 -4.34 20.71 -12.72
C SER A 86 -2.93 20.13 -12.86
N ASP A 87 -2.36 19.61 -11.77
CA ASP A 87 -1.07 18.91 -11.74
C ASP A 87 -1.19 17.42 -12.14
N GLY A 88 -2.38 16.97 -12.55
CA GLY A 88 -2.65 15.60 -12.97
C GLY A 88 -2.96 14.63 -11.83
N THR A 89 -2.92 15.08 -10.57
CA THR A 89 -3.35 14.27 -9.42
C THR A 89 -4.88 14.21 -9.32
N THR A 90 -5.42 13.21 -8.63
CA THR A 90 -6.87 13.05 -8.46
C THR A 90 -7.24 13.09 -6.97
N PHE A 91 -8.13 14.00 -6.60
CA PHE A 91 -8.73 14.01 -5.26
C PHE A 91 -9.94 13.07 -5.22
N VAL A 92 -9.90 12.10 -4.31
CA VAL A 92 -10.90 11.03 -4.21
C VAL A 92 -11.43 10.86 -2.81
N GLU A 93 -12.58 10.22 -2.71
CA GLU A 93 -13.06 9.55 -1.50
C GLU A 93 -13.07 8.05 -1.75
N SER A 94 -12.47 7.27 -0.86
CA SER A 94 -12.32 5.82 -1.00
C SER A 94 -12.78 5.08 0.25
N ILE A 95 -13.36 3.89 0.04
CA ILE A 95 -13.63 2.89 1.07
C ILE A 95 -12.80 1.64 0.74
N LYS A 96 -12.03 1.14 1.72
CA LYS A 96 -11.22 -0.09 1.61
C LYS A 96 -11.93 -1.24 2.31
N GLN A 97 -12.09 -2.38 1.64
CA GLN A 97 -12.39 -3.65 2.27
C GLN A 97 -11.10 -4.28 2.79
N PHE A 98 -11.14 -4.80 4.01
CA PHE A 98 -10.00 -5.42 4.65
C PHE A 98 -10.04 -6.95 4.51
N PRO A 99 -8.91 -7.65 4.75
CA PRO A 99 -8.88 -9.12 4.65
C PRO A 99 -9.86 -9.85 5.59
N ASP A 100 -10.26 -9.21 6.70
CA ASP A 100 -11.27 -9.72 7.63
C ASP A 100 -12.72 -9.52 7.13
N GLY A 101 -12.91 -8.98 5.93
CA GLY A 101 -14.20 -8.70 5.30
C GLY A 101 -14.85 -7.40 5.75
N SER A 102 -14.33 -6.71 6.77
CA SER A 102 -14.86 -5.42 7.21
C SER A 102 -14.41 -4.26 6.31
N PHE A 103 -15.03 -3.10 6.46
CA PHE A 103 -14.79 -1.92 5.63
C PHE A 103 -14.24 -0.75 6.42
N SER A 104 -13.41 0.07 5.76
CA SER A 104 -13.01 1.36 6.29
C SER A 104 -14.18 2.35 6.28
N ARG A 105 -14.07 3.40 7.10
CA ARG A 105 -14.84 4.62 6.87
C ARG A 105 -14.38 5.26 5.55
N PRO A 106 -15.22 6.08 4.90
CA PRO A 106 -14.80 6.90 3.77
C PRO A 106 -13.58 7.73 4.14
N LYS A 107 -12.56 7.69 3.30
CA LYS A 107 -11.35 8.49 3.44
C LYS A 107 -11.16 9.35 2.22
N LYS A 108 -10.85 10.63 2.44
CA LYS A 108 -10.36 11.51 1.38
C LYS A 108 -8.84 11.40 1.22
N SER A 109 -8.37 11.33 -0.02
CA SER A 109 -6.94 11.35 -0.38
C SER A 109 -6.75 12.06 -1.71
N THR A 110 -5.54 12.56 -1.93
CA THR A 110 -5.04 12.85 -3.27
C THR A 110 -4.25 11.64 -3.76
N LEU A 111 -4.57 11.13 -4.95
CA LEU A 111 -3.82 10.08 -5.64
C LEU A 111 -2.78 10.71 -6.56
N ALA A 112 -1.64 10.05 -6.73
CA ALA A 112 -0.66 10.42 -7.75
C ALA A 112 -1.29 10.33 -9.17
N PRO A 113 -0.67 10.96 -10.19
CA PRO A 113 -1.19 10.88 -11.55
C PRO A 113 -1.32 9.44 -12.04
N ASP A 114 -2.33 9.20 -12.88
CA ASP A 114 -2.63 7.85 -13.42
C ASP A 114 -1.49 7.23 -14.22
N SER A 115 -0.60 8.07 -14.76
CA SER A 115 0.59 7.63 -15.48
C SER A 115 1.71 7.12 -14.56
N TRP A 116 1.62 7.35 -13.24
CA TRP A 116 2.65 6.95 -12.29
C TRP A 116 2.43 5.51 -11.82
N SER A 117 3.49 4.71 -11.89
CA SER A 117 3.54 3.39 -11.27
C SER A 117 3.76 3.49 -9.76
N ASN A 118 3.44 2.42 -9.02
CA ASN A 118 3.79 2.33 -7.60
C ASN A 118 5.30 2.54 -7.37
N ALA A 119 6.15 1.97 -8.22
CA ALA A 119 7.60 2.15 -8.14
C ALA A 119 7.99 3.64 -8.23
N LYS A 120 7.42 4.37 -9.20
CA LYS A 120 7.64 5.82 -9.32
C LYS A 120 7.23 6.58 -8.04
N ILE A 121 6.10 6.22 -7.42
CA ILE A 121 5.66 6.86 -6.16
C ILE A 121 6.65 6.64 -5.02
N ILE A 122 7.20 5.42 -4.90
CA ILE A 122 8.22 5.11 -3.88
C ILE A 122 9.55 5.80 -4.19
N ASP A 123 9.95 5.88 -5.46
CA ASP A 123 11.14 6.61 -5.88
C ASP A 123 11.02 8.11 -5.57
N VAL A 124 9.87 8.73 -5.86
CA VAL A 124 9.57 10.12 -5.52
C VAL A 124 9.59 10.33 -4.01
N THR A 125 9.02 9.40 -3.24
CA THR A 125 9.10 9.43 -1.77
C THR A 125 10.55 9.48 -1.28
N ASN A 126 11.41 8.59 -1.82
CA ASN A 126 12.82 8.53 -1.44
C ASN A 126 13.64 9.74 -1.93
N GLN A 127 13.28 10.30 -3.08
CA GLN A 127 13.88 11.53 -3.62
C GLN A 127 13.55 12.71 -2.72
N VAL A 128 12.26 12.97 -2.47
CA VAL A 128 11.79 14.10 -1.66
C VAL A 128 12.28 13.98 -0.22
N ALA A 129 12.40 12.76 0.32
CA ALA A 129 12.98 12.55 1.63
C ALA A 129 14.43 13.06 1.76
N LYS A 130 15.17 13.23 0.67
CA LYS A 130 16.57 13.70 0.71
C LYS A 130 16.68 15.22 0.60
N THR A 131 15.58 15.94 0.38
CA THR A 131 15.60 17.39 0.25
C THR A 131 15.84 18.06 1.61
N PRO A 132 16.27 19.33 1.64
CA PRO A 132 16.27 20.11 2.88
C PRO A 132 14.90 20.13 3.56
N THR A 133 14.91 20.22 4.89
CA THR A 133 13.70 20.41 5.69
C THR A 133 13.09 21.78 5.41
N VAL A 134 11.81 21.81 5.05
CA VAL A 134 11.05 23.05 4.87
C VAL A 134 10.44 23.58 6.17
N HIS A 135 10.17 22.67 7.12
CA HIS A 135 9.66 23.02 8.44
C HIS A 135 9.98 21.90 9.44
N THR A 136 10.22 22.28 10.70
CA THR A 136 10.32 21.37 11.83
C THR A 136 9.27 21.74 12.85
N ARG A 137 8.38 20.81 13.17
CA ARG A 137 7.34 21.04 14.17
C ARG A 137 7.95 20.97 15.57
N SER A 138 7.82 22.05 16.33
CA SER A 138 8.46 22.21 17.65
C SER A 138 7.96 21.23 18.72
N SER A 139 6.73 20.74 18.60
CA SER A 139 6.11 19.88 19.62
C SER A 139 6.72 18.48 19.70
N ASP A 140 7.23 17.95 18.58
CA ASP A 140 7.67 16.55 18.48
C ASP A 140 8.86 16.34 17.54
N GLY A 141 9.44 17.41 16.98
CA GLY A 141 10.61 17.32 16.12
C GLY A 141 10.34 16.73 14.73
N VAL A 142 9.07 16.53 14.36
CA VAL A 142 8.70 16.06 13.02
C VAL A 142 9.17 17.05 11.97
N THR A 143 9.79 16.53 10.91
CA THR A 143 10.32 17.33 9.80
C THR A 143 9.50 17.13 8.54
N PHE A 144 9.36 18.21 7.79
CA PHE A 144 8.63 18.26 6.52
C PHE A 144 9.62 18.52 5.40
N HIS A 145 9.50 17.76 4.31
CA HIS A 145 10.34 17.82 3.13
C HIS A 145 9.45 17.92 1.90
N ARG A 146 9.83 18.74 0.91
CA ARG A 146 8.99 19.02 -0.24
C ARG A 146 9.80 19.27 -1.50
N GLU A 147 9.31 18.74 -2.60
CA GLU A 147 9.85 19.00 -3.94
C GLU A 147 8.75 18.78 -4.99
N THR A 148 8.90 19.42 -6.15
CA THR A 148 8.05 19.16 -7.32
C THR A 148 8.75 18.19 -8.25
N VAL A 149 8.14 17.05 -8.53
CA VAL A 149 8.66 16.02 -9.44
C VAL A 149 7.66 15.81 -10.57
N ASP A 150 8.10 15.97 -11.81
CA ASP A 150 7.27 15.86 -13.04
C ASP A 150 5.96 16.67 -12.96
N GLY A 151 6.03 17.87 -12.38
CA GLY A 151 4.89 18.79 -12.25
C GLY A 151 4.00 18.55 -11.03
N VAL A 152 4.26 17.51 -10.23
CA VAL A 152 3.51 17.21 -8.99
C VAL A 152 4.33 17.60 -7.78
N GLU A 153 3.80 18.50 -6.95
CA GLU A 153 4.39 18.80 -5.65
C GLU A 153 4.10 17.66 -4.66
N TRP A 154 5.16 17.17 -4.02
CA TRP A 154 5.12 16.01 -3.15
C TRP A 154 5.66 16.35 -1.76
N LEU A 155 5.00 15.87 -0.71
CA LEU A 155 5.40 16.08 0.67
C LEU A 155 5.84 14.76 1.31
N VAL A 156 6.96 14.81 2.02
CA VAL A 156 7.42 13.75 2.93
C VAL A 156 7.46 14.29 4.34
N ILE A 157 6.95 13.50 5.28
CA ILE A 157 7.00 13.78 6.72
C ILE A 157 7.89 12.72 7.36
N LYS A 158 8.83 13.14 8.19
CA LYS A 158 9.69 12.25 8.97
C LYS A 158 9.56 12.52 10.46
N ASP A 159 9.70 11.47 11.26
CA ASP A 159 9.83 11.59 12.71
C ASP A 159 11.13 12.31 13.12
N ALA A 160 11.28 12.58 14.41
CA ALA A 160 12.48 13.21 14.96
C ALA A 160 13.75 12.36 14.79
N ALA A 161 13.63 11.05 14.55
CA ALA A 161 14.74 10.15 14.27
C ALA A 161 15.11 10.12 12.77
N GLY A 162 14.36 10.82 11.91
CA GLY A 162 14.58 10.88 10.47
C GLY A 162 13.94 9.73 9.68
N SER A 163 13.09 8.91 10.31
CA SER A 163 12.34 7.86 9.63
C SER A 163 11.11 8.45 8.95
N ILE A 164 10.83 8.02 7.72
CA ILE A 164 9.64 8.48 6.98
C ILE A 164 8.38 7.96 7.67
N GLU A 165 7.47 8.87 8.01
CA GLU A 165 6.16 8.54 8.57
C GLU A 165 5.03 8.69 7.56
N SER A 166 5.14 9.62 6.60
CA SER A 166 4.10 9.85 5.61
C SER A 166 4.69 10.39 4.32
N SER A 167 4.03 10.09 3.20
CA SER A 167 4.39 10.63 1.90
C SER A 167 3.19 10.69 0.97
N TYR A 168 2.96 11.85 0.33
CA TYR A 168 1.76 12.07 -0.47
C TYR A 168 1.87 13.25 -1.45
N PRO A 169 1.11 13.23 -2.56
CA PRO A 169 0.97 14.40 -3.43
C PRO A 169 0.12 15.47 -2.74
N THR A 170 0.50 16.75 -2.89
CA THR A 170 -0.25 17.86 -2.26
C THR A 170 -1.50 18.23 -3.04
N GLY A 171 -1.59 17.85 -4.33
CA GLY A 171 -2.71 18.20 -5.20
C GLY A 171 -2.84 19.70 -5.43
N GLY A 172 -1.71 20.39 -5.55
CA GLY A 172 -1.63 21.85 -5.67
C GLY A 172 -2.02 22.62 -4.40
N ASN A 173 -2.29 21.94 -3.28
CA ASN A 173 -2.72 22.56 -2.02
C ASN A 173 -1.82 22.09 -0.86
N PRO A 174 -0.54 22.52 -0.82
CA PRO A 174 0.35 22.15 0.26
C PRO A 174 -0.12 22.66 1.62
N ILE A 175 0.25 21.92 2.66
CA ILE A 175 0.19 22.44 4.03
C ILE A 175 1.12 23.66 4.13
N THR A 176 0.60 24.76 4.69
CA THR A 176 1.37 25.92 5.11
C THR A 176 1.70 25.77 6.61
N PHE A 177 2.93 26.10 6.99
CA PHE A 177 3.43 25.96 8.36
C PHE A 177 3.48 27.30 9.09
#